data_AF-A0A7W0WSM6-F1
#
_entry.id   AF-A0A7W0WSM6-F1
#
_cell.length_a   1.000
_cell.length_b   1.000
_cell.length_c   1.000
_cell.angle_alpha   90.00
_cell.angle_beta   90.00
_cell.angle_gamma   90.00
#
_symmetry.space_group_name_H-M   'P 1'
#
loop_
_entity.id
_entity.type
_entity.pdbx_description
1 polymer ?
#
loop_
_entity_poly.entity_id
_entity_poly.type
_entity_poly.pdbx_seq_one_letter_code
_entity_poly.pdbx_strand_id
1 'polypeptide(L)' 'RRIGSAAIDLCLVARGALDGHWETHLQAWDLAAGVLVIREAGGTVTNMTGGPFALYDGDICASNGAIHGELIAELARA' A
#
# COMPACT_ATOMS: atom_id res chain seq x y z
N ARG A 1 3.33 6.55 -9.41
CA ARG A 1 4.76 6.76 -9.75
C ARG A 1 5.46 5.41 -9.67
N ARG A 2 6.66 5.23 -10.24
CA ARG A 2 7.44 3.98 -10.10
C ARG A 2 8.88 4.34 -9.72
N ILE A 3 9.17 4.39 -8.42
CA ILE A 3 10.49 4.81 -7.90
C ILE A 3 11.44 3.61 -7.83
N GLY A 4 10.90 2.38 -7.85
CA GLY A 4 11.67 1.13 -7.85
C GLY A 4 12.02 0.62 -6.46
N SER A 5 11.36 1.13 -5.41
CA SER A 5 11.51 0.65 -4.04
C SER A 5 10.17 0.73 -3.31
N ALA A 6 9.54 -0.41 -3.07
CA ALA A 6 8.26 -0.52 -2.36
C ALA A 6 8.36 0.10 -0.95
N ALA A 7 9.44 -0.18 -0.22
CA ALA A 7 9.64 0.38 1.12
C ALA A 7 9.66 1.93 1.13
N ILE A 8 10.28 2.55 0.13
CA ILE A 8 10.28 4.02 -0.02
C ILE A 8 8.88 4.50 -0.42
N ASP A 9 8.23 3.85 -1.39
CA ASP A 9 6.89 4.25 -1.84
C ASP A 9 5.88 4.23 -0.68
N LEU A 10 5.93 3.21 0.19
CA LEU A 10 5.11 3.14 1.41
C LEU A 10 5.40 4.29 2.38
N CYS A 11 6.67 4.64 2.59
CA CYS A 11 7.04 5.81 3.41
C CYS A 11 6.57 7.12 2.79
N LEU A 12 6.56 7.22 1.45
CA LEU A 12 6.06 8.39 0.74
C LEU A 12 4.55 8.54 0.87
N VAL A 13 3.81 7.43 0.92
CA VAL A 13 2.37 7.45 1.25
C VAL A 13 2.16 7.92 2.69
N ALA A 14 2.88 7.35 3.65
CA ALA A 14 2.75 7.71 5.06
C ALA A 14 3.03 9.20 5.35
N ARG A 15 4.00 9.80 4.66
CA ARG A 15 4.31 11.24 4.81
C ARG A 15 3.37 12.16 4.02
N GLY A 16 2.41 11.63 3.26
CA GLY A 16 1.49 12.39 2.40
C GLY A 16 2.12 12.94 1.11
N ALA A 17 3.25 12.40 0.65
CA ALA A 17 3.86 12.78 -0.63
C ALA A 17 3.25 12.01 -1.81
N LEU A 18 2.65 10.85 -1.54
CA LEU A 18 1.83 10.08 -2.47
C LEU A 18 0.50 9.77 -1.79
N ASP A 19 -0.60 9.74 -2.55
CA ASP A 19 -1.91 9.40 -1.99
C ASP A 19 -2.14 7.88 -1.87
N GLY A 20 -1.44 7.09 -2.69
CA GLY A 20 -1.50 5.63 -2.64
C GLY A 20 -0.39 4.93 -3.41
N HIS A 21 -0.19 3.66 -3.08
CA HIS A 21 0.75 2.72 -3.67
C HIS A 21 0.12 1.33 -3.72
N TRP A 22 0.35 0.61 -4.80
CA TRP A 22 -0.05 -0.79 -4.94
C TRP A 22 1.02 -1.51 -5.74
N GLU A 23 1.29 -2.76 -5.38
CA GLU A 23 2.28 -3.60 -6.05
C GLU A 23 2.05 -5.08 -5.68
N THR A 24 2.52 -5.98 -6.54
CA THR A 24 2.43 -7.43 -6.37
C THR A 24 3.82 -8.06 -6.40
N HIS A 25 3.93 -9.32 -5.99
CA HIS A 25 5.20 -10.08 -5.96
C HIS A 25 6.28 -9.50 -5.03
N LEU A 26 5.88 -8.78 -3.98
CA LEU A 26 6.79 -8.27 -2.96
C LEU A 26 7.10 -9.31 -1.90
N GLN A 27 8.23 -9.13 -1.21
CA GLN A 27 8.62 -10.01 -0.11
C GLN A 27 8.32 -9.35 1.23
N ALA A 28 8.23 -10.15 2.29
CA ALA A 28 7.88 -9.67 3.63
C ALA A 28 8.79 -8.52 4.12
N TRP A 29 10.08 -8.53 3.75
CA TRP A 29 11.02 -7.47 4.13
C TRP A 29 10.81 -6.15 3.38
N ASP A 30 10.20 -6.18 2.20
CA ASP A 30 9.84 -4.96 1.44
C ASP A 30 8.64 -4.25 2.07
N LEU A 31 7.78 -5.02 2.76
CA LEU A 31 6.47 -4.59 3.24
C LEU A 31 6.44 -4.28 4.74
N ALA A 32 7.04 -5.14 5.58
CA ALA A 32 6.79 -5.16 7.02
C ALA A 32 6.94 -3.79 7.70
N ALA A 33 8.05 -3.09 7.42
CA ALA A 33 8.31 -1.78 7.99
C ALA A 33 7.36 -0.72 7.43
N GLY A 34 7.16 -0.67 6.11
CA GLY A 34 6.32 0.33 5.47
C GLY A 34 4.84 0.23 5.88
N VAL A 35 4.31 -0.99 6.02
CA VAL A 35 2.94 -1.21 6.49
C VAL A 35 2.73 -0.67 7.90
N LEU A 36 3.67 -0.92 8.82
CA LEU A 36 3.60 -0.36 10.17
C LEU A 36 3.58 1.17 10.13
N VAL A 37 4.49 1.77 9.36
CA VAL A 37 4.61 3.23 9.24
C VAL A 37 3.32 3.86 8.67
N ILE A 38 2.69 3.27 7.64
CA ILE A 38 1.43 3.78 7.09
C ILE A 38 0.30 3.69 8.13
N ARG A 39 0.19 2.57 8.84
CA ARG A 39 -0.86 2.39 9.86
C ARG A 39 -0.73 3.40 11.00
N GLU A 40 0.48 3.63 11.49
CA GLU A 40 0.75 4.65 12.52
C GLU A 40 0.51 6.08 12.01
N ALA A 41 0.71 6.33 10.72
CA ALA A 41 0.36 7.60 10.08
C ALA A 41 -1.15 7.77 9.85
N GLY A 42 -1.98 6.79 10.20
CA GLY A 42 -3.44 6.81 10.01
C GLY A 42 -3.90 6.42 8.60
N GLY A 43 -3.02 5.86 7.78
CA GLY A 43 -3.36 5.35 6.46
C GLY A 43 -3.99 3.95 6.48
N THR A 44 -4.48 3.52 5.32
CA THR A 44 -5.14 2.23 5.14
C THR A 44 -4.28 1.29 4.32
N VAL A 45 -4.18 0.03 4.76
CA VAL A 45 -3.45 -1.03 4.05
C VAL A 45 -4.30 -2.28 3.95
N THR A 46 -4.49 -2.78 2.73
CA THR A 46 -5.27 -3.97 2.37
C THR A 46 -4.50 -4.82 1.35
N ASN A 47 -5.08 -5.95 0.97
CA ASN A 47 -4.70 -6.61 -0.28
C ASN A 47 -5.28 -5.85 -1.50
N MET A 48 -5.04 -6.37 -2.71
CA MET A 48 -5.50 -5.77 -3.98
C MET A 48 -7.03 -5.75 -4.16
N THR A 49 -7.79 -6.49 -3.36
CA THR A 49 -9.26 -6.56 -3.42
C THR A 49 -9.96 -5.79 -2.30
N GLY A 50 -9.21 -5.07 -1.47
CA GLY A 50 -9.73 -4.34 -0.31
C GLY A 50 -9.96 -5.22 0.92
N GLY A 51 -9.57 -6.50 0.86
CA GLY A 51 -9.59 -7.43 1.98
C GLY A 51 -8.39 -7.25 2.94
N PRO A 52 -8.34 -8.05 4.01
CA PRO A 52 -7.25 -7.96 5.00
C PRO A 52 -5.87 -8.11 4.35
N PHE A 53 -4.94 -7.23 4.72
CA PHE A 53 -3.53 -7.37 4.34
C PHE A 53 -2.88 -8.56 5.07
N ALA A 54 -2.12 -9.35 4.32
CA ALA A 54 -1.29 -10.43 4.84
C ALA A 54 0.16 -10.28 4.36
N LEU A 55 1.09 -10.30 5.31
CA LEU A 55 2.49 -9.95 5.07
C LEU A 55 3.22 -10.86 4.07
N TYR A 56 2.78 -12.11 3.96
CA TYR A 56 3.44 -13.15 3.17
C TYR A 56 2.76 -13.42 1.83
N ASP A 57 1.67 -12.72 1.51
CA ASP A 57 0.92 -12.92 0.26
C ASP A 57 1.61 -12.19 -0.92
N GLY A 58 2.45 -11.20 -0.63
CA GLY A 58 3.23 -10.45 -1.61
C GLY A 58 2.45 -9.36 -2.37
N ASP A 59 1.18 -9.19 -2.03
CA ASP A 59 0.28 -8.20 -2.63
C ASP A 59 -0.11 -7.13 -1.61
N ILE A 60 -0.08 -5.88 -2.04
CA ILE A 60 -0.44 -4.75 -1.19
C ILE A 60 -1.17 -3.66 -1.95
N CYS A 61 -2.18 -3.08 -1.33
CA CYS A 61 -2.74 -1.78 -1.66
C CYS A 61 -2.68 -0.91 -0.41
N ALA A 62 -2.04 0.24 -0.49
CA ALA A 62 -1.88 1.18 0.61
C ALA A 62 -2.24 2.59 0.17
N SER A 63 -2.89 3.35 1.04
CA SER A 63 -3.23 4.75 0.77
C SER A 63 -3.28 5.61 2.03
N ASN A 64 -3.42 6.91 1.83
CA ASN A 64 -3.70 7.90 2.88
C ASN A 64 -5.07 7.71 3.58
N GLY A 65 -5.81 6.64 3.28
CA GLY A 65 -7.13 6.34 3.81
C GLY A 65 -8.28 7.02 3.07
N ALA A 66 -8.10 8.27 2.63
CA ALA A 66 -9.13 9.06 1.96
C ALA A 66 -9.53 8.48 0.59
N ILE A 67 -8.56 8.02 -0.20
CA ILE A 67 -8.80 7.52 -1.57
C ILE A 67 -8.87 5.98 -1.67
N HIS A 68 -8.88 5.27 -0.54
CA HIS A 68 -8.66 3.82 -0.53
C HIS A 68 -9.74 3.05 -1.32
N GLY A 69 -11.02 3.39 -1.13
CA GLY A 69 -12.12 2.73 -1.83
C GLY A 69 -12.10 2.97 -3.34
N GLU A 70 -11.77 4.19 -3.76
CA GLU A 70 -11.62 4.53 -5.18
C GLU A 70 -10.45 3.77 -5.80
N LEU A 71 -9.32 3.68 -5.09
CA LEU A 71 -8.15 2.94 -5.55
C LEU A 71 -8.46 1.45 -5.75
N ILE A 72 -9.15 0.81 -4.80
CA ILE A 72 -9.60 -0.59 -4.96
C ILE A 72 -10.56 -0.74 -6.14
N ALA A 73 -11.48 0.20 -6.34
CA ALA A 73 -12.41 0.16 -7.45
C ALA A 73 -11.71 0.28 -8.82
N GLU A 74 -10.65 1.09 -8.92
CA GLU A 74 -9.83 1.16 -10.14
C GLU A 74 -9.02 -0.12 -10.36
N LEU A 75 -8.44 -0.68 -9.30
CA LEU A 75 -7.69 -1.94 -9.40
C LEU A 75 -8.56 -3.11 -9.86
N ALA A 76 -9.84 -3.14 -9.47
CA ALA A 76 -10.79 -4.14 -9.93
C ALA A 76 -11.19 -3.99 -11.42
N ARG A 77 -10.92 -2.84 -12.05
CA ARG A 77 -11.19 -2.60 -13.47
C ARG A 77 -10.01 -2.98 -14.37
N ALA A 78 -8.81 -3.05 -13.82
CA ALA A 78 -7.57 -3.33 -14.54
C ALA A 78 -7.37 -4.84 -14.74
#